data_AF-M4SZP0-F1
#
_entry.id   AF-M4SZP0-F1
#
_cell.length_a   1.000
_cell.length_b   1.000
_cell.length_c   1.000
_cell.angle_alpha   90.00
_cell.angle_beta   90.00
_cell.angle_gamma   90.00
#
_symmetry.space_group_name_H-M   'P 1'
#
loop_
_entity.id
_entity.type
_entity.pdbx_description
1 polymer ?
#
loop_
_entity_poly.entity_id
_entity_poly.type
_entity_poly.pdbx_seq_one_letter_code
_entity_poly.pdbx_strand_id
1 'polypeptide(L)'
;KKQIIGEYSPFPEPANIILDKYVKNLFIIETGSGQIDNLISNGFYSGEISEITGLSSTEKSQLCFQLISNMVAKHQNFTCLYIDSNKIFATIELHN
;
A
#
# COMPACT_ATOMS: atom_id res chain seq x y z
N LYS A 1 -12.57 -17.41 28.63
CA LYS A 1 -12.94 -16.18 27.89
C LYS A 1 -12.20 -14.92 28.36
N LYS A 2 -12.21 -14.53 29.65
CA LYS A 2 -11.43 -13.36 30.14
C LYS A 2 -9.91 -13.47 29.95
N GLN A 3 -9.35 -14.68 30.03
CA GLN A 3 -7.91 -14.93 29.88
C GLN A 3 -7.38 -14.60 28.47
N ILE A 4 -8.11 -14.98 27.41
CA ILE A 4 -7.73 -14.71 26.00
C ILE A 4 -7.75 -13.19 25.72
N ILE A 5 -8.71 -12.46 26.29
CA ILE A 5 -8.79 -11.01 26.08
C ILE A 5 -7.59 -10.32 26.73
N GLY A 6 -7.21 -10.71 27.96
CA GLY A 6 -6.03 -10.14 28.63
C GLY A 6 -4.69 -10.49 27.99
N GLU A 7 -4.59 -11.64 27.31
CA GLU A 7 -3.36 -12.09 26.65
C GLU A 7 -3.18 -11.52 25.24
N TYR A 8 -4.27 -11.35 24.48
CA TYR A 8 -4.20 -11.03 23.04
C TYR A 8 -4.84 -9.69 22.66
N SER A 9 -5.60 -9.05 23.55
CA SER A 9 -6.16 -7.73 23.24
C SER A 9 -5.16 -6.63 23.59
N PRO A 10 -4.89 -5.68 22.69
CA PRO A 10 -4.11 -4.50 23.03
C PRO A 10 -4.79 -3.74 24.17
N PHE A 11 -3.98 -3.24 25.11
CA PHE A 11 -4.49 -2.40 26.18
C PHE A 11 -4.98 -1.06 25.58
N PRO A 12 -6.05 -0.43 26.11
CA PRO A 12 -6.49 0.86 25.63
C PRO A 12 -5.38 1.91 25.71
N GLU A 13 -5.07 2.53 24.58
CA GLU A 13 -4.10 3.62 24.49
C GLU A 13 -4.79 4.96 24.20
N PRO A 14 -4.28 6.07 24.73
CA PRO A 14 -4.72 7.41 24.33
C PRO A 14 -4.58 7.66 22.82
N ALA A 15 -5.55 8.36 22.24
CA ALA A 15 -5.60 8.60 20.79
C ALA A 15 -4.35 9.30 20.24
N ASN A 16 -3.73 10.21 21.01
CA ASN A 16 -2.50 10.88 20.60
C ASN A 16 -1.32 9.91 20.46
N ILE A 17 -1.22 8.90 21.34
CA ILE A 17 -0.15 7.89 21.26
C ILE A 17 -0.34 7.02 20.02
N ILE A 18 -1.59 6.67 19.70
CA ILE A 18 -1.93 5.91 18.48
C ILE A 18 -1.58 6.73 17.23
N LEU A 19 -1.93 8.02 17.21
CA LEU A 19 -1.60 8.91 16.10
C LEU A 19 -0.09 9.03 15.88
N ASP A 20 0.69 9.22 16.94
CA ASP A 20 2.15 9.29 16.86
C ASP A 20 2.75 7.98 16.31
N LYS A 21 2.23 6.83 16.75
CA LYS A 21 2.62 5.52 16.22
C LYS A 21 2.25 5.37 14.74
N TYR A 22 1.08 5.84 14.35
CA TYR A 22 0.63 5.81 12.95
C TYR A 22 1.56 6.64 12.07
N VAL A 23 1.73 7.93 12.39
CA VAL A 23 2.58 8.87 11.62
C VAL A 23 4.02 8.39 11.53
N LYS A 24 4.57 7.82 12.61
CA LYS A 24 5.95 7.30 12.63
C LYS A 24 6.17 6.12 11.69
N ASN A 25 5.15 5.29 11.47
CA ASN A 25 5.25 4.09 10.64
C ASN A 25 4.61 4.25 9.25
N LEU A 26 4.01 5.40 8.98
CA LEU A 26 3.37 5.71 7.71
C LEU A 26 4.44 5.89 6.62
N PHE A 27 4.25 5.21 5.49
CA PHE A 27 4.96 5.52 4.26
C PHE A 27 3.97 5.65 3.10
N ILE A 28 4.39 6.36 2.07
CA ILE A 28 3.57 6.69 0.90
C ILE A 28 4.21 6.04 -0.33
N ILE A 29 3.39 5.35 -1.12
CA ILE A 29 3.77 4.78 -2.40
C ILE A 29 3.23 5.70 -3.50
N GLU A 30 4.12 6.50 -4.08
CA GLU A 30 3.80 7.37 -5.22
C GLU A 30 3.42 6.55 -6.46
N THR A 31 2.55 7.09 -7.30
CA THR A 31 2.17 6.50 -8.59
C THR A 31 3.18 6.79 -9.69
N GLY A 32 4.06 7.77 -9.50
CA GLY A 32 4.97 8.26 -10.55
C GLY A 32 4.32 9.28 -11.49
N SER A 33 3.02 9.58 -11.32
CA SER A 33 2.32 10.64 -12.00
C SER A 33 1.99 11.76 -11.02
N GLY A 34 2.66 12.91 -11.15
CA GLY A 34 2.42 14.06 -10.28
C GLY A 34 0.96 14.54 -10.27
N GLN A 35 0.21 14.32 -11.35
CA GLN A 35 -1.22 14.64 -11.39
C GLN A 35 -2.06 13.72 -10.50
N ILE A 36 -1.80 12.41 -10.56
CA ILE A 36 -2.50 11.43 -9.73
C ILE A 36 -2.07 11.61 -8.28
N ASP A 37 -0.76 11.72 -8.02
CA ASP A 37 -0.22 11.90 -6.68
C ASP A 37 -0.82 13.15 -6.02
N ASN A 38 -0.91 14.29 -6.73
CA ASN A 38 -1.57 15.49 -6.20
C ASN A 38 -3.07 15.26 -5.91
N LEU A 39 -3.76 14.47 -6.73
CA LEU A 39 -5.18 14.16 -6.53
C LEU A 39 -5.40 13.28 -5.28
N ILE A 40 -4.48 12.36 -4.98
CA ILE A 40 -4.59 11.40 -3.87
C ILE A 40 -3.67 11.73 -2.68
N SER A 41 -3.29 13.00 -2.51
CA SER A 41 -2.50 13.47 -1.36
C SER A 41 -1.08 12.86 -1.25
N ASN A 42 -0.39 12.79 -2.38
CA ASN A 42 0.98 12.33 -2.63
C ASN A 42 1.17 10.82 -2.87
N GLY A 43 0.10 10.02 -2.93
CA GLY A 43 0.18 8.60 -3.29
C GLY A 43 -0.70 7.71 -2.42
N PHE A 44 -0.40 6.42 -2.40
CA PHE A 44 -1.09 5.43 -1.59
C PHE A 44 -0.44 5.26 -0.22
N TYR A 45 -1.22 5.28 0.85
CA TYR A 45 -0.73 5.18 2.22
C TYR A 45 -0.60 3.73 2.70
N SER A 46 0.51 3.43 3.38
CA SER A 46 0.69 2.16 4.08
C SER A 46 -0.30 1.99 5.23
N GLY A 47 -0.73 0.75 5.50
CA GLY A 47 -1.64 0.46 6.61
C GLY A 47 -3.12 0.64 6.27
N GLU A 48 -3.44 1.02 5.04
CA GLU A 48 -4.79 1.16 4.52
C GLU A 48 -5.01 0.22 3.33
N ILE A 49 -6.28 -0.01 2.98
CA ILE A 49 -6.68 -0.72 1.76
C ILE A 49 -7.18 0.31 0.78
N SER A 50 -6.61 0.32 -0.43
CA SER A 50 -7.02 1.19 -1.52
C SER A 50 -7.48 0.37 -2.73
N GLU A 51 -8.57 0.80 -3.35
CA GLU A 51 -9.18 0.10 -4.48
C GLU A 51 -9.00 0.91 -5.78
N ILE A 52 -8.47 0.27 -6.82
CA ILE A 52 -8.34 0.84 -8.17
C ILE A 52 -9.41 0.18 -9.05
N THR A 53 -10.41 0.95 -9.46
CA THR A 53 -11.54 0.46 -10.26
C THR A 53 -11.61 1.16 -11.62
N GLY A 54 -12.24 0.51 -12.61
CA GLY A 54 -12.37 1.04 -13.97
C GLY A 54 -12.66 -0.05 -14.99
N LEU A 55 -13.06 0.36 -16.20
CA LEU A 55 -13.38 -0.55 -17.31
C LEU A 55 -12.20 -1.46 -17.68
N SER A 56 -12.46 -2.54 -18.42
CA SER A 56 -11.36 -3.34 -18.98
C SER A 56 -10.45 -2.45 -19.83
N SER A 57 -9.16 -2.80 -19.86
CA SER A 57 -8.14 -2.09 -20.64
C SER A 57 -7.89 -0.62 -20.26
N THR A 58 -8.29 -0.18 -19.07
CA THR A 58 -7.91 1.14 -18.51
C THR A 58 -6.61 1.10 -17.69
N GLU A 59 -5.67 0.22 -18.06
CA GLU A 59 -4.30 0.20 -17.52
C GLU A 59 -4.15 0.02 -15.99
N LYS A 60 -5.18 -0.48 -15.30
CA LYS A 60 -5.15 -0.72 -13.85
C LYS A 60 -3.97 -1.61 -13.43
N SER A 61 -3.67 -2.65 -14.21
CA SER A 61 -2.55 -3.56 -13.95
C SER A 61 -1.19 -2.86 -14.07
N GLN A 62 -1.03 -2.00 -15.08
CA GLN A 62 0.18 -1.21 -15.27
C GLN A 62 0.40 -0.25 -14.09
N LEU A 63 -0.66 0.39 -13.59
CA LEU A 63 -0.58 1.18 -12.36
C LEU A 63 -0.14 0.34 -11.16
N CYS A 64 -0.67 -0.89 -10.99
CA CYS A 64 -0.19 -1.80 -9.95
C CYS A 64 1.31 -2.14 -10.10
N PHE A 65 1.79 -2.39 -11.32
CA PHE A 65 3.22 -2.64 -11.56
C PHE A 65 4.09 -1.43 -11.26
N GLN A 66 3.65 -0.24 -11.64
CA GLN A 66 4.33 1.01 -11.30
C GLN A 66 4.44 1.22 -9.78
N LEU A 67 3.36 0.93 -9.03
CA LEU A 67 3.37 0.99 -7.57
C LEU A 67 4.36 -0.03 -6.96
N ILE A 68 4.43 -1.25 -7.51
CA ILE A 68 5.39 -2.26 -7.07
C ILE A 68 6.82 -1.77 -7.29
N SER A 69 7.12 -1.29 -8.49
CA SER A 69 8.45 -0.77 -8.83
C SER A 69 8.85 0.38 -7.92
N ASN A 70 7.96 1.35 -7.70
CA ASN A 70 8.20 2.49 -6.81
C ASN A 70 8.41 2.05 -5.36
N MET A 71 7.62 1.08 -4.88
CA MET A 71 7.74 0.54 -3.52
C MET A 71 9.11 -0.12 -3.32
N VAL A 72 9.51 -1.04 -4.21
CA VAL A 72 10.77 -1.76 -4.10
C VAL A 72 11.97 -0.83 -4.27
N ALA A 73 11.88 0.17 -5.15
CA ALA A 73 12.96 1.13 -5.40
C ALA A 73 13.20 2.06 -4.19
N LYS A 74 12.13 2.54 -3.53
CA LYS A 74 12.23 3.50 -2.41
C LYS A 74 12.31 2.84 -1.04
N HIS A 75 11.81 1.61 -0.89
CA HIS A 75 11.69 0.91 0.39
C HIS A 75 12.42 -0.44 0.37
N GLN A 76 13.76 -0.40 0.35
CA GLN A 76 14.64 -1.57 0.20
C GLN A 76 14.44 -2.70 1.22
N ASN A 77 13.84 -2.41 2.37
CA ASN A 77 13.56 -3.39 3.43
C ASN A 77 12.22 -4.11 3.26
N PHE A 78 11.46 -3.80 2.19
CA PHE A 78 10.13 -4.36 1.95
C PHE A 78 10.10 -5.21 0.69
N THR A 79 9.27 -6.24 0.72
CA THR A 79 8.98 -7.10 -0.43
C THR A 79 7.52 -6.96 -0.84
N CYS A 80 7.22 -7.07 -2.13
CA CYS A 80 5.85 -7.06 -2.61
C CYS A 80 5.30 -8.47 -2.85
N LEU A 81 4.04 -8.68 -2.49
CA LEU A 81 3.25 -9.84 -2.91
C LEU A 81 2.22 -9.39 -3.95
N TYR A 82 2.36 -9.84 -5.18
CA TYR A 82 1.36 -9.62 -6.23
C TYR A 82 0.55 -10.90 -6.46
N ILE A 83 -0.77 -10.83 -6.27
CA ILE A 83 -1.69 -11.94 -6.50
C ILE A 83 -2.43 -11.67 -7.81
N ASP A 84 -2.06 -12.42 -8.84
CA ASP A 84 -2.69 -12.30 -10.16
C ASP A 84 -3.86 -13.28 -10.30
N SER A 85 -5.09 -12.76 -10.28
CA SER A 85 -6.31 -13.55 -10.48
C SER A 85 -6.65 -13.80 -11.96
N ASN A 86 -6.08 -13.03 -12.88
CA ASN A 86 -6.46 -13.02 -14.30
C ASN A 86 -5.34 -13.48 -15.25
N LYS A 87 -4.17 -13.87 -14.74
CA LYS A 87 -3.00 -14.32 -15.52
C LYS A 87 -2.48 -13.25 -16.50
N ILE A 88 -2.54 -12.00 -16.08
CA ILE A 88 -2.09 -10.83 -16.85
C ILE A 88 -0.72 -10.32 -16.38
N PHE A 89 -0.10 -10.95 -15.39
CA PHE A 89 1.25 -10.63 -14.96
C PHE A 89 2.28 -10.97 -16.04
N ALA A 90 3.06 -9.98 -16.45
CA ALA A 90 4.20 -10.15 -17.34
C ALA A 90 5.45 -9.50 -16.71
N THR A 91 6.49 -10.29 -16.44
CA THR A 91 7.73 -9.81 -15.79
C THR A 91 8.42 -8.69 -16.56
N ILE A 92 8.20 -8.59 -17.88
CA ILE A 92 8.74 -7.54 -18.74
C ILE A 92 8.24 -6.14 -18.37
N GLU A 93 7.13 -6.04 -17.63
CA GLU A 93 6.53 -4.76 -17.23
C GLU A 93 7.14 -4.20 -15.93
N LEU A 94 8.07 -4.93 -15.29
CA LEU A 94 8.77 -4.54 -14.06
C LEU A 94 10.23 -4.09 -14.28
N HIS A 95 10.58 -3.66 -15.50
CA HIS A 95 11.91 -3.12 -15.76
C HIS A 95 12.01 -1.67 -15.28
N ASN A 96 12.87 -1.44 -14.27
CA ASN A 96 13.37 -0.11 -13.92
C ASN A 96 14.42 0.37 -14.92
#